data_AF-T1H5W0-F1
#
_entry.id   AF-T1H5W0-F1
#
_cell.length_a   1.000
_cell.length_b   1.000
_cell.length_c   1.000
_cell.angle_alpha   90.00
_cell.angle_beta   90.00
_cell.angle_gamma   90.00
#
_symmetry.space_group_name_H-M   'P 1'
#
loop_
_entity.id
_entity.type
_entity.pdbx_description
1 polymer ?
#
loop_
_entity_poly.entity_id
_entity_poly.type
_entity_poly.pdbx_seq_one_letter_code
_entity_poly.pdbx_strand_id
1 'polypeptide(L)' 'INILKIYSSINSAFDELRVHVPTFPYEKRLSKIDTLRLAIAYIALLREVLTTDYDPLTYVEKCLRGEIKADRAHWNTS' A
#
# COMPACT_ATOMS: atom_id res chain seq x y z
N ILE A 1 -28.34 2.80 16.63
CA ILE A 1 -28.30 3.83 15.55
C ILE A 1 -26.87 4.38 15.35
N ASN A 2 -26.14 4.80 16.40
CA ASN A 2 -24.77 5.34 16.24
C ASN A 2 -23.71 4.35 15.73
N ILE A 3 -23.76 3.07 16.15
CA ILE A 3 -22.79 2.05 15.71
C ILE A 3 -22.89 1.76 14.20
N LEU A 4 -24.11 1.70 13.66
CA LEU A 4 -24.35 1.47 12.23
C LEU A 4 -23.85 2.64 11.37
N LYS A 5 -23.98 3.87 11.86
CA LYS A 5 -23.44 5.07 11.18
C LYS A 5 -21.91 5.07 11.13
N ILE A 6 -21.25 4.73 12.24
CA ILE A 6 -19.78 4.60 12.30
C ILE A 6 -19.30 3.46 11.39
N TYR A 7 -20.01 2.32 11.39
CA TYR A 7 -19.67 1.17 10.56
C TYR A 7 -19.81 1.48 9.06
N SER A 8 -20.82 2.24 8.66
CA SER A 8 -20.93 2.72 7.28
C SER A 8 -19.78 3.67 6.93
N SER A 9 -19.45 4.60 7.82
CA SER A 9 -18.35 5.57 7.63
C SER A 9 -16.98 4.89 7.48
N ILE A 10 -16.69 3.86 8.27
CA ILE A 10 -15.41 3.15 8.18
C ILE A 10 -15.32 2.31 6.90
N ASN A 11 -16.41 1.70 6.45
CA ASN A 11 -16.40 0.94 5.21
C ASN A 11 -16.19 1.85 3.99
N SER A 12 -16.83 3.02 3.96
CA SER A 12 -16.59 4.03 2.93
C SER A 12 -15.13 4.51 2.93
N ALA A 13 -14.54 4.77 4.10
CA ALA A 13 -13.12 5.13 4.19
C ALA A 13 -12.18 4.01 3.68
N PHE A 14 -12.53 2.74 3.92
CA PHE A 14 -11.78 1.61 3.36
C PHE A 14 -11.93 1.50 1.84
N ASP A 15 -13.10 1.87 1.28
CA ASP A 15 -13.29 1.89 -0.16
C ASP A 15 -12.53 3.03 -0.83
N GLU A 16 -12.49 4.20 -0.20
CA GLU A 16 -11.64 5.31 -0.63
C GLU A 16 -10.16 4.93 -0.59
N LEU A 17 -9.69 4.31 0.50
CA LEU A 17 -8.31 3.84 0.61
C LEU A 17 -7.95 2.85 -0.52
N ARG A 18 -8.84 1.92 -0.88
CA ARG A 18 -8.58 0.93 -1.94
C ARG A 18 -8.37 1.56 -3.31
N VAL A 19 -8.96 2.73 -3.59
CA VAL A 19 -8.74 3.44 -4.86
C VAL A 19 -7.30 3.97 -4.96
N HIS A 20 -6.64 4.24 -3.84
CA HIS A 20 -5.28 4.78 -3.79
C HIS A 20 -4.19 3.71 -3.66
N VAL A 21 -4.55 2.49 -3.30
CA VAL A 21 -3.62 1.38 -3.15
C VAL A 21 -3.47 0.68 -4.50
N PRO A 22 -2.24 0.40 -4.98
CA PRO A 22 -2.04 -0.26 -6.27
C PRO A 22 -2.55 -1.70 -6.23
N THR A 23 -3.49 -2.03 -7.12
CA THR A 23 -4.01 -3.39 -7.33
C THR A 23 -4.09 -3.70 -8.81
N PHE A 24 -4.06 -4.97 -9.19
CA PHE A 24 -4.34 -5.34 -10.57
C PHE A 24 -5.83 -5.16 -10.91
N PRO A 25 -6.19 -4.75 -12.14
CA PRO A 25 -7.57 -4.49 -12.54
C PRO A 25 -8.57 -5.64 -12.33
N TYR A 26 -8.06 -6.87 -12.19
CA TYR A 26 -8.86 -8.09 -12.01
C TYR A 26 -8.71 -8.74 -10.63
N GLU A 27 -8.01 -8.09 -9.70
CA GLU A 27 -7.86 -8.62 -8.35
C GLU A 27 -9.17 -8.54 -7.57
N LYS A 28 -9.41 -9.57 -6.75
CA LYS A 28 -10.52 -9.56 -5.80
C LYS A 28 -10.34 -8.39 -4.84
N ARG A 29 -11.47 -7.81 -4.38
CA ARG A 29 -11.45 -6.76 -3.34
C ARG A 29 -10.65 -7.23 -2.12
N LEU A 30 -9.61 -6.48 -1.78
CA LEU A 30 -8.74 -6.76 -0.64
C LEU A 30 -9.51 -6.76 0.68
N SER A 31 -9.15 -7.67 1.57
CA SER A 31 -9.64 -7.66 2.95
C SER A 31 -9.21 -6.36 3.66
N LYS A 32 -9.83 -6.02 4.80
CA LYS A 32 -9.45 -4.81 5.56
C LYS A 32 -7.97 -4.86 5.98
N ILE A 33 -7.50 -6.02 6.46
CA ILE A 33 -6.10 -6.19 6.87
C ILE A 33 -5.14 -6.11 5.69
N ASP A 34 -5.48 -6.73 4.55
CA ASP A 34 -4.62 -6.67 3.36
C ASP A 34 -4.59 -5.26 2.76
N THR A 35 -5.71 -4.54 2.80
CA THR A 35 -5.77 -3.12 2.38
C THR A 35 -4.81 -2.27 3.21
N LEU A 36 -4.80 -2.44 4.54
CA LEU A 36 -3.89 -1.69 5.42
C LEU A 36 -2.42 -2.08 5.17
N ARG A 37 -2.13 -3.38 5.09
CA ARG A 37 -0.76 -3.87 4.82
C ARG A 37 -0.22 -3.32 3.51
N LEU A 38 -1.03 -3.35 2.45
CA LEU A 38 -0.62 -2.89 1.14
C LEU A 38 -0.49 -1.36 1.09
N ALA A 39 -1.39 -0.60 1.74
CA ALA A 39 -1.25 0.85 1.86
C ALA A 39 0.04 1.25 2.57
N ILE A 40 0.37 0.58 3.67
CA ILE A 40 1.60 0.82 4.43
C ILE A 40 2.84 0.54 3.57
N ALA A 41 2.88 -0.62 2.89
CA ALA A 41 3.96 -0.97 1.99
C ALA A 41 4.10 0.02 0.83
N TYR A 42 2.98 0.49 0.29
CA TYR A 42 2.99 1.45 -0.81
C TYR A 42 3.51 2.82 -0.38
N ILE A 43 3.11 3.33 0.80
CA ILE A 43 3.66 4.57 1.35
C ILE A 43 5.17 4.45 1.57
N ALA A 44 5.65 3.32 2.08
CA ALA A 44 7.09 3.09 2.26
C ALA A 44 7.83 3.11 0.92
N LEU A 45 7.32 2.41 -0.09
CA LEU A 45 7.88 2.41 -1.45
C LEU A 45 7.94 3.84 -2.03
N LEU A 46 6.84 4.59 -1.95
CA LEU A 46 6.78 5.96 -2.47
C LEU A 46 7.79 6.88 -1.77
N ARG A 47 8.00 6.70 -0.45
CA ARG A 47 9.03 7.45 0.28
C ARG A 47 10.43 7.13 -0.22
N GLU A 48 10.75 5.84 -0.40
CA GLU A 48 12.05 5.44 -0.94
C GLU A 48 12.28 6.05 -2.32
N VAL A 49 11.32 5.91 -3.23
CA VAL A 49 11.36 6.51 -4.58
C VAL A 49 11.66 8.00 -4.54
N LEU A 50 11.00 8.76 -3.65
CA LEU A 50 11.21 10.20 -3.50
C LEU A 50 12.58 10.58 -2.92
N THR A 51 13.24 9.66 -2.20
CA THR A 51 14.55 9.91 -1.59
C THR A 51 15.74 9.52 -2.47
N THR A 52 15.51 8.76 -3.54
CA THR A 52 16.60 8.30 -4.43
C THR A 52 16.83 9.27 -5.59
N ASP A 53 18.04 9.28 -6.13
CA ASP A 53 18.38 10.03 -7.35
C ASP A 53 17.94 9.33 -8.65
N TYR A 54 17.21 8.22 -8.54
CA TYR A 54 16.65 7.50 -9.69
C TYR A 54 15.27 8.06 -10.03
N ASP A 55 14.94 8.08 -11.31
CA ASP A 55 13.53 8.24 -11.68
C ASP A 55 12.71 7.03 -11.16
N PRO A 56 11.40 7.19 -10.92
CA PRO A 56 10.57 6.16 -10.30
C PRO A 56 10.60 4.80 -11.00
N LEU A 57 10.66 4.79 -12.34
CA LEU A 57 10.66 3.53 -13.10
C LEU A 57 11.97 2.80 -12.93
N THR A 58 13.09 3.53 -13.02
CA THR A 58 14.42 2.96 -12.79
C THR A 58 14.56 2.39 -11.37
N TYR A 59 14.05 3.09 -10.35
CA TYR A 59 14.07 2.58 -8.97
C TYR A 59 13.33 1.23 -8.86
N VAL A 60 12.10 1.18 -9.37
CA VAL A 60 11.26 -0.02 -9.33
C VAL A 60 11.89 -1.17 -10.12
N GLU A 61 12.44 -0.91 -11.31
CA GLU A 61 13.11 -1.94 -12.12
C GLU A 61 14.32 -2.55 -11.39
N LYS A 62 15.16 -1.70 -10.78
CA LYS A 62 16.31 -2.16 -9.99
C LYS A 62 15.90 -2.96 -8.76
N CYS A 63 14.82 -2.56 -8.07
CA CYS A 63 14.22 -3.36 -6.99
C CYS A 63 13.76 -4.75 -7.50
N LEU A 64 13.08 -4.81 -8.64
CA LEU A 64 12.63 -6.07 -9.24
C LEU A 64 13.80 -6.98 -9.69
N ARG A 65 14.91 -6.38 -10.13
CA ARG A 65 16.17 -7.09 -10.45
C ARG A 65 16.95 -7.52 -9.20
N GLY A 66 16.53 -7.08 -8.01
CA GLY A 66 17.20 -7.39 -6.74
C GLY A 66 18.49 -6.60 -6.49
N GLU A 67 18.73 -5.54 -7.27
CA GLU A 67 19.91 -4.69 -7.16
C GLU A 67 19.82 -3.71 -5.97
N ILE A 68 18.58 -3.31 -5.64
CA ILE A 68 18.27 -2.49 -4.47
C ILE A 68 17.58 -3.39 -3.46
N LYS A 69 18.18 -3.52 -2.28
CA LYS A 69 17.48 -4.07 -1.12
C LYS A 69 16.62 -2.95 -0.57
N ALA A 70 15.38 -2.84 -1.06
CA ALA A 70 14.36 -2.04 -0.39
C ALA A 70 14.40 -2.43 1.10
N ASP A 71 14.42 -1.44 1.99
CA ASP A 71 14.40 -1.76 3.41
C ASP A 71 13.10 -2.54 3.62
N ARG A 72 13.22 -3.84 3.93
CA ARG A 72 12.06 -4.64 4.30
C ARG A 72 11.72 -4.11 5.68
N ALA A 73 11.04 -2.97 5.71
CA ALA A 73 10.55 -2.34 6.91
C ALA A 73 10.00 -3.49 7.74
N HIS A 74 10.59 -3.68 8.91
CA HIS A 74 10.33 -4.81 9.79
C HIS A 74 8.88 -4.66 10.24
N TRP A 75 7.94 -5.13 9.42
CA TRP A 75 6.52 -4.98 9.65
C TRP A 75 6.17 -5.99 10.73
N ASN A 76 6.28 -5.58 11.99
CA ASN A 76 5.86 -6.36 13.14
C ASN A 76 4.35 -6.62 13.00
N THR A 77 3.98 -7.84 12.61
CA THR A 77 2.57 -8.26 12.52
C THR A 77 2.29 -9.55 13.29
N SER A 78 2.96 -9.75 14.44
CA SER A 78 2.38 -10.61 15.48
C SER A 78 1.16 -9.94 16.10
#